data_AF-A0A0Q8AWZ7-F1
#
_entry.id   AF-A0A0Q8AWZ7-F1
#
_cell.length_a   1.000
_cell.length_b   1.000
_cell.length_c   1.000
_cell.angle_alpha   90.00
_cell.angle_beta   90.00
_cell.angle_gamma   90.00
#
_symmetry.space_group_name_H-M   'P 1'
#
loop_
_entity.id
_entity.type
_entity.pdbx_description
1 polymer ?
#
loop_
_entity_poly.entity_id
_entity_poly.type
_entity_poly.pdbx_seq_one_letter_code
_entity_poly.pdbx_strand_id
1 'polypeptide(L)'
;MTLRLIESLKKLQENVLELGLARGVLALPAPRMLALPSPTSDDAAASNVFTITITEPEIEGVSRDLFVSGHYSLAVQEAYKALDRFIREKSGISRHSGTQLMDQAFSPRSPILFWSDRTSQSQLDEQRGYHQLYAGAMLGIRNPVTHEFNWVDEPDIALELLVFAQHLLRKAKAANLEAPTNELESSQSA
;
A
#
# COMPACT_ATOMS: atom_id res chain seq x y z
N MET A 1 -13.42 -39.41 -25.65
CA MET A 1 -12.08 -38.96 -25.18
C MET A 1 -12.00 -38.83 -23.65
N THR A 2 -13.12 -38.61 -22.96
CA THR A 2 -13.24 -38.50 -21.49
C THR A 2 -13.09 -39.82 -20.73
N LEU A 3 -13.59 -40.95 -21.27
CA LEU A 3 -13.47 -42.25 -20.59
C LEU A 3 -12.01 -42.71 -20.38
N ARG A 4 -11.15 -42.49 -21.39
CA ARG A 4 -9.73 -42.87 -21.32
C ARG A 4 -8.98 -42.09 -20.24
N LEU A 5 -9.37 -40.84 -19.99
CA LEU A 5 -8.77 -39.99 -18.96
C LEU A 5 -9.11 -40.51 -17.56
N ILE A 6 -10.36 -40.89 -17.33
CA ILE A 6 -10.84 -41.43 -16.05
C ILE A 6 -10.18 -42.80 -15.77
N GLU A 7 -10.03 -43.62 -16.80
CA GLU A 7 -9.38 -44.93 -16.69
C GLU A 7 -7.87 -44.80 -16.43
N SER A 8 -7.24 -43.76 -17.00
CA SER A 8 -5.83 -43.43 -16.73
C SER A 8 -5.62 -42.92 -15.30
N LEU A 9 -6.58 -42.14 -14.77
CA LEU A 9 -6.58 -41.67 -13.38
C LEU A 9 -6.77 -42.81 -12.38
N LYS A 10 -7.67 -43.77 -12.66
CA LYS A 10 -7.83 -44.96 -11.81
C LYS A 10 -6.56 -45.81 -11.75
N LYS A 11 -5.92 -46.06 -12.90
CA LYS A 11 -4.64 -46.79 -12.95
C LYS A 11 -3.52 -46.07 -12.18
N LEU A 12 -3.47 -44.74 -12.25
CA LEU A 12 -2.51 -43.97 -11.48
C LEU A 12 -2.76 -44.10 -9.98
N GLN A 13 -4.02 -44.03 -9.55
CA GLN A 13 -4.41 -44.18 -8.15
C GLN A 13 -4.08 -45.56 -7.59
N GLU A 14 -4.33 -46.62 -8.37
CA GLU A 14 -3.97 -48.01 -8.01
C GLU A 14 -2.44 -48.17 -7.89
N ASN A 15 -1.67 -47.59 -8.82
CA ASN A 15 -0.21 -47.64 -8.77
C ASN A 15 0.38 -46.89 -7.57
N VAL A 16 -0.20 -45.75 -7.17
CA VAL A 16 0.24 -44.99 -5.98
C VAL A 16 -0.04 -45.76 -4.68
N LEU A 17 -1.11 -46.55 -4.64
CA LEU A 17 -1.44 -47.44 -3.52
C LEU A 17 -0.50 -48.66 -3.46
N GLU A 18 -0.22 -49.30 -4.59
CA GLU A 18 0.70 -50.45 -4.73
C GLU A 18 2.15 -50.08 -4.35
N LEU A 19 2.60 -48.87 -4.66
CA LEU A 19 3.95 -48.39 -4.32
C LEU A 19 4.16 -48.10 -2.81
N GLY A 20 3.15 -48.35 -1.96
CA GLY A 20 3.27 -48.15 -0.50
C GLY A 20 3.39 -46.68 -0.07
N LEU A 21 3.23 -45.73 -1.01
CA LEU A 21 3.26 -44.29 -0.76
C LEU A 21 2.06 -43.79 0.06
N ALA A 22 1.01 -44.61 0.22
CA ALA A 22 -0.19 -44.27 0.99
C ALA A 22 0.01 -44.24 2.53
N ARG A 23 1.19 -44.63 3.05
CA ARG A 23 1.50 -44.57 4.49
C ARG A 23 2.63 -43.61 4.88
N GLY A 24 3.27 -42.95 3.92
CA GLY A 24 4.23 -41.88 4.17
C GLY A 24 3.57 -40.54 3.89
N VAL A 25 3.42 -39.72 4.92
CA VAL A 25 2.90 -38.34 4.84
C VAL A 25 3.65 -37.58 3.74
N LEU A 26 3.06 -37.48 2.55
CA LEU A 26 3.34 -36.36 1.65
C LEU A 26 2.70 -35.15 2.32
N ALA A 27 3.47 -34.49 3.18
CA ALA A 27 3.23 -33.12 3.59
C ALA A 27 3.46 -32.25 2.33
N LEU A 28 2.51 -32.31 1.40
CA LEU A 28 2.29 -31.16 0.54
C LEU A 28 1.91 -30.04 1.50
N PRO A 29 2.62 -28.90 1.52
CA PRO A 29 2.09 -27.74 2.23
C PRO A 29 0.69 -27.53 1.69
N ALA A 30 -0.31 -27.68 2.55
CA ALA A 30 -1.67 -27.31 2.20
C ALA A 30 -1.59 -25.92 1.54
N PRO A 31 -2.26 -25.68 0.40
CA PRO A 31 -2.46 -24.32 -0.04
C PRO A 31 -2.93 -23.54 1.20
N ARG A 32 -2.28 -22.42 1.52
CA ARG A 32 -2.75 -21.50 2.57
C ARG A 32 -4.09 -20.84 2.19
N MET A 33 -4.96 -21.56 1.48
CA MET A 33 -6.33 -21.21 1.19
C MET A 33 -7.22 -22.19 1.94
N LEU A 34 -8.25 -21.66 2.61
CA LEU A 34 -9.25 -22.36 3.43
C LEU A 34 -8.92 -22.53 4.91
N ALA A 35 -8.44 -21.45 5.52
CA ALA A 35 -8.96 -21.06 6.83
C ALA A 35 -9.35 -19.57 6.74
N LEU A 36 -10.20 -19.24 5.76
CA LEU A 36 -10.87 -17.94 5.82
C LEU A 36 -11.84 -18.04 7.00
N PRO A 37 -11.79 -17.16 8.01
CA PRO A 37 -12.94 -16.96 8.86
C PRO A 37 -14.13 -16.72 7.93
N SER A 38 -15.23 -17.43 8.13
CA SER A 38 -16.46 -17.13 7.38
C SER A 38 -16.70 -15.64 7.56
N PRO A 39 -16.69 -14.83 6.47
CA PRO A 39 -16.87 -13.40 6.63
C PRO A 39 -18.19 -13.22 7.36
N THR A 40 -18.16 -12.47 8.45
CA THR A 40 -19.42 -11.97 9.01
C THR A 40 -20.12 -11.17 7.90
N SER A 41 -21.44 -10.99 7.99
CA SER A 41 -22.16 -10.15 7.02
C SER A 41 -21.48 -8.79 6.82
N ASP A 42 -20.83 -8.31 7.87
CA ASP A 42 -20.22 -7.00 7.97
C ASP A 42 -18.85 -6.98 7.28
N ASP A 43 -18.02 -8.02 7.41
CA ASP A 43 -16.75 -8.15 6.69
C ASP A 43 -16.95 -8.27 5.16
N ALA A 44 -18.01 -8.99 4.75
CA ALA A 44 -18.37 -9.12 3.34
C ALA A 44 -18.87 -7.78 2.77
N ALA A 45 -19.63 -7.00 3.55
CA ALA A 45 -20.04 -5.66 3.18
C ALA A 45 -18.83 -4.72 3.05
N ALA A 46 -17.95 -4.69 4.04
CA ALA A 46 -16.74 -3.88 4.04
C ALA A 46 -15.82 -4.19 2.84
N SER A 47 -15.66 -5.46 2.48
CA SER A 47 -14.89 -5.89 1.30
C SER A 47 -15.47 -5.37 -0.02
N ASN A 48 -16.79 -5.31 -0.14
CA ASN A 48 -17.45 -4.72 -1.29
C ASN A 48 -17.24 -3.20 -1.34
N VAL A 49 -17.38 -2.52 -0.19
CA VAL A 49 -17.13 -1.08 -0.10
C VAL A 49 -15.67 -0.75 -0.44
N PHE A 50 -14.71 -1.53 0.08
CA PHE A 50 -13.30 -1.42 -0.30
C PHE A 50 -13.13 -1.47 -1.82
N THR A 51 -13.73 -2.46 -2.48
CA THR A 51 -13.60 -2.68 -3.92
C THR A 51 -14.13 -1.52 -4.75
N ILE A 52 -15.19 -0.87 -4.31
CA ILE A 52 -15.79 0.27 -5.01
C ILE A 52 -15.02 1.56 -4.72
N THR A 53 -14.44 1.69 -3.52
CA THR A 53 -13.90 2.97 -3.01
C THR A 53 -12.40 3.13 -3.28
N ILE A 54 -11.62 2.05 -3.16
CA ILE A 54 -10.17 2.05 -3.38
C ILE A 54 -9.91 1.73 -4.85
N THR A 55 -9.48 2.74 -5.61
CA THR A 55 -9.30 2.68 -7.06
C THR A 55 -7.90 3.04 -7.52
N GLU A 56 -7.03 3.54 -6.64
CA GLU A 56 -5.63 3.80 -6.99
C GLU A 56 -4.85 2.47 -7.00
N PRO A 57 -4.30 2.03 -8.14
CA PRO A 57 -3.71 0.70 -8.27
C PRO A 57 -2.57 0.41 -7.28
N GLU A 58 -1.80 1.42 -6.91
CA GLU A 58 -0.68 1.30 -5.97
C GLU A 58 -1.14 1.07 -4.53
N ILE A 59 -2.33 1.56 -4.16
CA ILE A 59 -2.93 1.30 -2.84
C ILE A 59 -3.70 -0.01 -2.90
N GLU A 60 -4.53 -0.19 -3.92
CA GLU A 60 -5.33 -1.38 -4.09
C GLU A 60 -4.47 -2.65 -4.13
N GLY A 61 -3.44 -2.67 -4.97
CA GLY A 61 -2.61 -3.84 -5.23
C GLY A 61 -1.83 -4.34 -4.01
N VAL A 62 -1.55 -3.47 -3.03
CA VAL A 62 -0.83 -3.86 -1.81
C VAL A 62 -1.76 -4.14 -0.63
N SER A 63 -3.01 -3.67 -0.66
CA SER A 63 -3.91 -3.70 0.51
C SER A 63 -5.11 -4.62 0.35
N ARG A 64 -5.56 -4.92 -0.90
CA ARG A 64 -6.80 -5.66 -1.18
C ARG A 64 -6.86 -7.01 -0.47
N ASP A 65 -5.90 -7.89 -0.74
CA ASP A 65 -5.94 -9.26 -0.21
C ASP A 65 -5.81 -9.28 1.32
N LEU A 66 -5.05 -8.34 1.88
CA LEU A 66 -4.89 -8.15 3.32
C LEU A 66 -6.21 -7.72 3.96
N PHE A 67 -6.88 -6.72 3.38
CA PHE A 67 -8.15 -6.21 3.87
C PHE A 67 -9.24 -7.28 3.83
N VAL A 68 -9.40 -7.96 2.69
CA VAL A 68 -10.41 -9.02 2.52
C VAL A 68 -10.16 -10.21 3.46
N SER A 69 -8.91 -10.45 3.83
CA SER A 69 -8.54 -11.51 4.78
C SER A 69 -8.63 -11.08 6.25
N GLY A 70 -9.11 -9.86 6.54
CA GLY A 70 -9.23 -9.32 7.91
C GLY A 70 -7.90 -8.84 8.51
N HIS A 71 -6.83 -8.73 7.72
CA HIS A 71 -5.54 -8.21 8.15
C HIS A 71 -5.48 -6.68 8.03
N TYR A 72 -6.44 -6.01 8.67
CA TYR A 72 -6.69 -4.58 8.54
C TYR A 72 -5.47 -3.70 8.85
N SER A 73 -4.84 -3.90 10.02
CA SER A 73 -3.62 -3.18 10.38
C SER A 73 -2.50 -3.35 9.34
N LEU A 74 -2.34 -4.55 8.77
CA LEU A 74 -1.31 -4.81 7.76
C LEU A 74 -1.69 -4.16 6.41
N ALA A 75 -2.97 -4.18 6.03
CA ALA A 75 -3.46 -3.50 4.84
C ALA A 75 -3.15 -2.00 4.87
N VAL A 76 -3.42 -1.34 6.01
CA VAL A 76 -3.09 0.06 6.26
C VAL A 76 -1.56 0.27 6.21
N GLN A 77 -0.79 -0.58 6.88
CA GLN A 77 0.67 -0.48 6.88
C GLN A 77 1.26 -0.52 5.45
N GLU A 78 0.83 -1.48 4.62
CA GLU A 78 1.33 -1.61 3.26
C GLU A 78 0.90 -0.43 2.36
N ALA A 79 -0.31 0.09 2.52
CA ALA A 79 -0.77 1.27 1.78
C ALA A 79 0.09 2.52 2.09
N TYR A 80 0.40 2.78 3.36
CA TYR A 80 1.26 3.91 3.72
C TYR A 80 2.72 3.70 3.32
N LYS A 81 3.21 2.45 3.26
CA LYS A 81 4.52 2.13 2.67
C LYS A 81 4.54 2.37 1.17
N ALA A 82 3.45 2.07 0.46
CA ALA A 82 3.33 2.35 -0.97
C ALA A 82 3.32 3.87 -1.24
N LEU A 83 2.60 4.64 -0.43
CA LEU A 83 2.60 6.10 -0.49
C LEU A 83 4.00 6.70 -0.26
N ASP A 84 4.68 6.26 0.81
CA ASP A 84 6.05 6.69 1.12
C ASP A 84 7.01 6.40 -0.05
N ARG A 85 6.94 5.18 -0.59
CA ARG A 85 7.73 4.78 -1.76
C ARG A 85 7.45 5.67 -2.97
N PHE A 86 6.19 5.92 -3.30
CA PHE A 86 5.82 6.75 -4.45
C PHE A 86 6.40 8.16 -4.34
N ILE A 87 6.27 8.79 -3.17
CA ILE A 87 6.79 10.15 -2.91
C ILE A 87 8.31 10.16 -3.02
N ARG A 88 8.96 9.13 -2.48
CA ARG A 88 10.42 8.96 -2.55
C ARG A 88 10.92 8.90 -4.00
N GLU A 89 10.26 8.09 -4.82
CA GLU A 89 10.58 7.94 -6.24
C GLU A 89 10.31 9.22 -7.02
N LYS A 90 9.17 9.87 -6.78
CA LYS A 90 8.80 11.11 -7.48
C LYS A 90 9.69 12.29 -7.09
N SER A 91 10.09 12.41 -5.83
CA SER A 91 10.94 13.51 -5.33
C SER A 91 12.43 13.27 -5.55
N GLY A 92 12.86 12.03 -5.82
CA GLY A 92 14.28 11.66 -5.94
C GLY A 92 15.05 11.61 -4.60
N ILE A 93 14.36 11.77 -3.46
CA ILE A 93 14.99 11.75 -2.13
C ILE A 93 15.23 10.29 -1.71
N SER A 94 16.45 9.77 -1.83
CA SER A 94 16.72 8.36 -1.53
C SER A 94 17.05 8.04 -0.07
N ARG A 95 17.47 9.04 0.71
CA ARG A 95 18.05 8.83 2.06
C ARG A 95 17.05 8.84 3.21
N HIS A 96 15.83 9.31 2.98
CA HIS A 96 14.82 9.53 4.03
C HIS A 96 13.53 8.74 3.75
N SER A 97 12.77 8.48 4.81
CA SER A 97 11.44 7.86 4.79
C SER A 97 10.57 8.44 5.89
N GLY A 98 9.26 8.21 5.81
CA GLY A 98 8.28 8.69 6.78
C GLY A 98 8.29 10.22 6.87
N THR A 99 8.17 10.75 8.08
CA THR A 99 8.03 12.20 8.33
C THR A 99 9.16 13.02 7.71
N GLN A 100 10.42 12.59 7.82
CA GLN A 100 11.56 13.32 7.24
C GLN A 100 11.47 13.44 5.72
N LEU A 101 11.00 12.40 5.03
CA LEU A 101 10.77 12.43 3.60
C LEU A 101 9.67 13.45 3.25
N MET A 102 8.57 13.45 4.00
CA MET A 102 7.45 14.38 3.76
C MET A 102 7.85 15.84 4.02
N ASP A 103 8.65 16.07 5.06
CA ASP A 103 9.16 17.40 5.39
C ASP A 103 10.04 17.97 4.29
N GLN A 104 10.93 17.16 3.72
CA GLN A 104 11.79 17.58 2.63
C GLN A 104 11.01 17.70 1.31
N ALA A 105 10.12 16.75 1.01
CA ALA A 105 9.40 16.73 -0.26
C ALA A 105 8.40 17.89 -0.38
N PHE A 106 7.68 18.23 0.68
CA PHE A 106 6.56 19.19 0.64
C PHE A 106 6.80 20.48 1.42
N SER A 107 8.02 20.73 1.92
CA SER A 107 8.40 21.93 2.69
C SER A 107 7.74 23.21 2.18
N PRO A 108 7.09 24.04 3.02
CA PRO A 108 6.44 25.27 2.56
C PRO A 108 7.43 26.31 2.05
N ARG A 109 8.70 26.21 2.45
CA ARG A 109 9.76 27.17 2.08
C ARG A 109 10.47 26.79 0.78
N SER A 110 10.71 25.50 0.59
CA SER A 110 11.52 24.97 -0.51
C SER A 110 11.05 23.55 -0.86
N PRO A 111 9.82 23.38 -1.34
CA PRO A 111 9.29 22.06 -1.65
C PRO A 111 9.96 21.51 -2.90
N ILE A 112 10.09 20.19 -2.98
CA ILE A 112 10.43 19.49 -4.23
C ILE A 112 9.16 19.16 -5.00
N LEU A 113 8.06 18.89 -4.27
CA LEU A 113 6.76 18.56 -4.81
C LEU A 113 5.75 19.64 -4.41
N PHE A 114 5.07 20.21 -5.41
CA PHE A 114 4.15 21.34 -5.21
C PHE A 114 2.96 21.31 -6.19
N TRP A 115 1.90 22.09 -5.90
CA TRP A 115 0.65 22.07 -6.68
C TRP A 115 0.32 23.36 -7.42
N SER A 116 1.00 24.46 -7.11
CA SER A 116 0.72 25.79 -7.68
C SER A 116 1.94 26.67 -7.65
N ASP A 117 1.84 27.88 -8.21
CA ASP A 117 2.93 28.86 -8.23
C ASP A 117 3.21 29.48 -6.85
N ARG A 118 2.42 29.16 -5.82
CA ARG A 118 2.60 29.63 -4.43
C ARG A 118 2.65 31.16 -4.31
N THR A 119 1.91 31.87 -5.16
CA THR A 119 1.88 33.35 -5.21
C THR A 119 0.78 33.94 -4.34
N SER A 120 -0.34 33.23 -4.16
CA SER A 120 -1.44 33.67 -3.29
C SER A 120 -1.35 33.04 -1.91
N GLN A 121 -1.95 33.70 -0.91
CA GLN A 121 -2.02 33.17 0.45
C GLN A 121 -2.69 31.79 0.50
N SER A 122 -3.77 31.59 -0.27
CA SER A 122 -4.45 30.29 -0.34
C SER A 122 -3.57 29.18 -0.91
N GLN A 123 -2.72 29.49 -1.90
CA GLN A 123 -1.77 28.52 -2.46
C GLN A 123 -0.66 28.17 -1.46
N LEU A 124 -0.16 29.16 -0.70
CA LEU A 124 0.80 28.94 0.37
C LEU A 124 0.22 28.10 1.50
N ASP A 125 -1.04 28.36 1.86
CA ASP A 125 -1.75 27.59 2.89
C ASP A 125 -2.10 26.18 2.43
N GLU A 126 -2.44 25.98 1.15
CA GLU A 126 -2.60 24.65 0.57
C GLU A 126 -1.30 23.84 0.66
N GLN A 127 -0.17 24.43 0.26
CA GLN A 127 1.14 23.77 0.36
C GLN A 127 1.46 23.39 1.82
N ARG A 128 1.30 24.34 2.74
CA ARG A 128 1.56 24.12 4.18
C ARG A 128 0.63 23.07 4.77
N GLY A 129 -0.66 23.13 4.44
CA GLY A 129 -1.67 22.21 4.95
C GLY A 129 -1.39 20.78 4.49
N TYR A 130 -1.15 20.58 3.19
CA TYR A 130 -0.83 19.24 2.69
C TYR A 130 0.51 18.73 3.23
N HIS A 131 1.54 19.57 3.34
CA HIS A 131 2.77 19.19 4.03
C HIS A 131 2.50 18.62 5.43
N GLN A 132 1.70 19.31 6.24
CA GLN A 132 1.31 18.84 7.57
C GLN A 132 0.50 17.54 7.53
N LEU A 133 -0.41 17.38 6.56
CA LEU A 133 -1.18 16.14 6.39
C LEU A 133 -0.28 14.95 6.05
N TYR A 134 0.67 15.10 5.13
CA TYR A 134 1.62 14.02 4.81
C TYR A 134 2.51 13.67 6.00
N ALA A 135 3.14 14.69 6.62
CA ALA A 135 4.02 14.50 7.76
C ALA A 135 3.28 13.87 8.95
N GLY A 136 2.07 14.36 9.23
CA GLY A 136 1.18 13.85 10.27
C GLY A 136 0.68 12.43 9.98
N ALA A 137 0.36 12.10 8.73
CA ALA A 137 -0.03 10.74 8.37
C ALA A 137 1.13 9.74 8.57
N MET A 138 2.36 10.14 8.25
CA MET A 138 3.52 9.28 8.51
C MET A 138 3.78 9.11 10.01
N LEU A 139 3.67 10.20 10.78
CA LEU A 139 3.95 10.19 12.22
C LEU A 139 2.85 9.49 13.03
N GLY A 140 1.59 9.77 12.72
CA GLY A 140 0.43 9.38 13.52
C GLY A 140 -0.28 8.11 13.03
N ILE A 141 -0.03 7.65 11.80
CA ILE A 141 -0.66 6.44 11.26
C ILE A 141 0.40 5.41 10.89
N ARG A 142 1.30 5.75 9.94
CA ARG A 142 2.31 4.80 9.45
C ARG A 142 3.25 4.31 10.56
N ASN A 143 3.69 5.19 11.45
CA ASN A 143 4.61 4.81 12.53
C ASN A 143 3.93 3.91 13.57
N PRO A 144 2.78 4.26 14.18
CA PRO A 144 2.07 3.38 15.10
C PRO A 144 1.73 2.03 14.48
N VAL A 145 1.18 2.00 13.26
CA VAL A 145 0.81 0.72 12.60
C VAL A 145 2.00 -0.18 12.26
N THR A 146 3.22 0.36 12.27
CA THR A 146 4.46 -0.43 12.05
C THR A 146 5.05 -0.97 13.35
N HIS A 147 4.80 -0.30 14.48
CA HIS A 147 5.45 -0.60 15.75
C HIS A 147 4.51 -1.24 16.78
N GLU A 148 3.20 -1.05 16.63
CA GLU A 148 2.15 -1.62 17.48
C GLU A 148 1.46 -2.80 16.79
N PHE A 149 1.09 -3.82 17.58
CA PHE A 149 0.31 -4.96 17.07
C PHE A 149 -1.18 -4.64 17.06
N ASN A 150 -1.86 -4.98 15.97
CA ASN A 150 -3.31 -4.80 15.80
C ASN A 150 -3.77 -3.36 16.14
N TRP A 151 -2.98 -2.36 15.73
CA TRP A 151 -3.32 -0.96 15.96
C TRP A 151 -4.66 -0.55 15.30
N VAL A 152 -5.04 -1.28 14.24
CA VAL A 152 -6.35 -1.20 13.59
C VAL A 152 -6.90 -2.62 13.46
N ASP A 153 -8.03 -2.85 14.12
CA ASP A 153 -8.76 -4.12 14.15
C ASP A 153 -10.17 -4.01 13.56
N GLU A 154 -10.73 -2.80 13.46
CA GLU A 154 -12.02 -2.55 12.83
C GLU A 154 -11.90 -2.31 11.30
N PRO A 155 -12.74 -2.98 10.47
CA PRO A 155 -12.73 -2.81 9.01
C PRO A 155 -13.02 -1.39 8.55
N ASP A 156 -13.96 -0.70 9.22
CA ASP A 156 -14.40 0.64 8.82
C ASP A 156 -13.27 1.66 9.03
N ILE A 157 -12.59 1.61 10.19
CA ILE A 157 -11.42 2.45 10.47
C ILE A 157 -10.29 2.16 9.48
N ALA A 158 -10.05 0.88 9.18
CA ALA A 158 -9.05 0.51 8.18
C ALA A 158 -9.38 1.09 6.80
N LEU A 159 -10.65 1.03 6.39
CA LEU A 159 -11.11 1.60 5.14
C LEU A 159 -10.93 3.12 5.10
N GLU A 160 -11.27 3.84 6.18
CA GLU A 160 -11.06 5.30 6.28
C GLU A 160 -9.58 5.66 6.07
N LEU A 161 -8.68 4.93 6.72
CA LEU A 161 -7.24 5.15 6.61
C LEU A 161 -6.70 4.80 5.20
N LEU A 162 -7.24 3.76 4.56
CA LEU A 162 -6.91 3.41 3.17
C LEU A 162 -7.41 4.46 2.18
N VAL A 163 -8.62 4.99 2.38
CA VAL A 163 -9.16 6.11 1.59
C VAL A 163 -8.28 7.35 1.77
N PHE A 164 -7.82 7.62 2.99
CA PHE A 164 -6.93 8.75 3.25
C PHE A 164 -5.56 8.56 2.57
N ALA A 165 -4.95 7.38 2.66
CA ALA A 165 -3.71 7.05 1.93
C ALA A 165 -3.89 7.22 0.41
N GLN A 166 -5.02 6.77 -0.14
CA GLN A 166 -5.39 6.97 -1.53
C GLN A 166 -5.53 8.45 -1.91
N HIS A 167 -6.20 9.26 -1.09
CA HIS A 167 -6.34 10.70 -1.33
C HIS A 167 -4.97 11.38 -1.38
N LEU A 168 -4.09 11.06 -0.43
CA LEU A 168 -2.72 11.54 -0.41
C LEU A 168 -1.95 11.06 -1.65
N LEU A 169 -2.08 9.81 -2.07
CA LEU A 169 -1.44 9.33 -3.29
C LEU A 169 -1.89 10.11 -4.53
N ARG A 170 -3.21 10.32 -4.70
CA ARG A 170 -3.77 11.13 -5.80
C ARG A 170 -3.21 12.54 -5.79
N LYS A 171 -3.14 13.15 -4.60
CA LYS A 171 -2.58 14.49 -4.43
C LYS A 171 -1.09 14.51 -4.77
N ALA A 172 -0.31 13.50 -4.39
CA ALA A 172 1.11 13.39 -4.73
C ALA A 172 1.32 13.19 -6.24
N LYS A 173 0.47 12.38 -6.91
CA LYS A 173 0.50 12.20 -8.37
C LYS A 173 0.34 13.53 -9.10
N ALA A 174 -0.62 14.35 -8.66
CA ALA A 174 -0.91 15.67 -9.21
C ALA A 174 0.15 16.75 -8.90
N ALA A 175 1.13 16.48 -8.03
CA ALA A 175 2.19 17.43 -7.74
C ALA A 175 3.18 17.57 -8.92
N ASN A 176 3.61 18.80 -9.17
CA ASN A 176 4.71 19.12 -10.06
C ASN A 176 6.05 18.88 -9.34
N LEU A 177 7.10 18.62 -10.13
CA LEU A 177 8.46 18.49 -9.62
C LEU A 177 9.19 19.81 -9.82
N GLU A 178 9.79 20.35 -8.77
CA GLU A 178 10.66 21.52 -8.87
C GLU A 178 11.98 21.07 -9.50
N ALA A 179 12.34 21.66 -10.65
CA ALA A 179 13.63 21.37 -11.27
C ALA A 179 14.74 21.76 -10.28
N PRO A 180 15.80 20.95 -10.12
CA PRO A 180 16.93 21.35 -9.29
C PRO A 180 17.50 22.65 -9.85
N THR A 181 17.45 23.72 -9.05
CA THR A 181 18.05 25.00 -9.42
C THR A 181 19.55 24.76 -9.54
N ASN A 182 20.08 24.75 -10.76
CA ASN A 182 21.52 24.77 -11.04
C ASN A 182 22.08 26.17 -10.67
N GLU A 183 22.04 26.52 -9.39
CA GLU A 183 22.80 27.64 -8.86
C GLU A 183 24.12 27.07 -8.36
N LEU A 184 25.15 27.05 -9.21
CA LEU A 184 26.59 27.02 -8.85
C LEU A 184 27.54 26.96 -10.08
N GLU A 185 27.26 27.65 -11.20
CA GLU A 185 28.21 27.78 -12.34
C GLU A 185 28.53 29.22 -12.77
N SER A 186 28.18 30.25 -11.98
CA SER A 186 28.47 31.65 -12.35
C SER A 186 29.42 32.42 -11.42
N SER A 187 30.11 31.75 -10.49
CA SER A 187 31.06 32.41 -9.57
C SER A 187 32.54 32.08 -9.80
N GLN A 188 32.92 31.53 -10.97
CA GLN A 188 34.32 31.35 -11.38
C GLN A 188 34.58 31.94 -12.78
N SER A 189 34.36 33.24 -12.92
CA SER A 189 35.02 34.04 -13.96
C SER A 189 35.14 35.49 -13.48
N ALA A 190 36.05 35.72 -12.54
CA ALA A 190 36.57 37.03 -12.18
C ALA A 190 38.10 36.93 -12.15
#